data_AF-A0A1G6LBI7-F1
#
_entry.id   AF-A0A1G6LBI7-F1
#
_cell.length_a   1.000
_cell.length_b   1.000
_cell.length_c   1.000
_cell.angle_alpha   90.00
_cell.angle_beta   90.00
_cell.angle_gamma   90.00
#
_symmetry.space_group_name_H-M   'P 1'
#
loop_
_entity.id
_entity.type
_entity.pdbx_description
1 polymer ?
#
loop_
_entity_poly.entity_id
_entity_poly.type
_entity_poly.pdbx_seq_one_letter_code
_entity_poly.pdbx_strand_id
1 'polypeptide(L)'
;MPSWTRLADPATDAALLPAWFVERMLGSDQGSFGLLLTTGDVLRVAGLRAVHLSSDGTILLDLTLDHAGVPAMADTAWQSKHYLGAPVPGAVQATVNLAQVVCAVEFQRSQTVGRPQEEEAMSATVVELRQAAEDATERQSVA
;
A
#
# COMPACT_ATOMS: atom_id res chain seq x y z
N MET A 1 -11.53 1.88 35.44
CA MET A 1 -10.83 1.28 34.29
C MET A 1 -10.95 2.25 33.14
N PRO A 2 -9.91 2.47 32.33
CA PRO A 2 -10.01 3.35 31.18
C PRO A 2 -11.08 2.80 30.21
N SER A 3 -11.94 3.68 29.71
CA SER A 3 -12.91 3.34 28.66
C SER A 3 -12.23 3.44 27.30
N TRP A 4 -12.44 2.45 26.44
CA TRP A 4 -11.90 2.42 25.09
C TRP A 4 -12.98 2.72 24.07
N THR A 5 -12.70 3.65 23.17
CA THR A 5 -13.55 3.95 22.02
C THR A 5 -12.85 3.44 20.77
N ARG A 6 -13.48 2.45 20.12
CA ARG A 6 -13.07 2.02 18.78
C ARG A 6 -13.53 3.07 17.79
N LEU A 7 -12.56 3.62 17.07
CA LEU A 7 -12.79 4.51 15.95
C LEU A 7 -12.62 3.68 14.67
N ALA A 8 -13.63 3.75 13.83
CA ALA A 8 -13.72 3.04 12.56
C ALA A 8 -14.23 3.93 11.43
N ASP A 9 -14.42 5.22 11.71
CA ASP A 9 -14.85 6.23 10.76
C ASP A 9 -13.62 7.05 10.34
N PRO A 10 -13.19 6.96 9.06
CA PRO A 10 -12.02 7.68 8.55
C PRO A 10 -12.05 9.19 8.84
N ALA A 11 -13.24 9.80 8.88
CA ALA A 11 -13.39 11.23 9.15
C ALA A 11 -13.08 11.59 10.62
N THR A 12 -13.40 10.69 11.55
CA THR A 12 -13.11 10.85 12.98
C THR A 12 -11.65 10.52 13.30
N ASP A 13 -11.07 9.55 12.59
CA ASP A 13 -9.66 9.14 12.73
C ASP A 13 -8.65 10.20 12.26
N ALA A 14 -9.02 10.97 11.22
CA ALA A 14 -8.16 12.01 10.64
C ALA A 14 -7.83 13.18 11.59
N ALA A 15 -8.59 13.34 12.68
CA ALA A 15 -8.31 14.36 13.70
C ALA A 15 -7.21 13.93 14.70
N LEU A 16 -6.99 12.62 14.84
CA LEU A 16 -6.06 12.04 15.82
C LEU A 16 -4.78 11.51 15.18
N LEU A 17 -4.85 11.14 13.90
CA LEU A 17 -3.74 10.63 13.13
C LEU A 17 -3.45 11.59 11.97
N PRO A 18 -2.20 11.65 11.48
CA PRO A 18 -1.90 12.39 10.26
C PRO A 18 -2.83 11.94 9.12
N ALA A 19 -3.48 12.88 8.42
CA ALA A 19 -4.47 12.56 7.39
C ALA A 19 -3.95 11.56 6.35
N TRP A 20 -2.68 11.71 5.94
CA TRP A 20 -2.04 10.80 4.98
C TRP A 20 -1.94 9.34 5.47
N PHE A 21 -1.84 9.12 6.78
CA PHE A 21 -1.74 7.81 7.41
C PHE A 21 -3.08 7.09 7.35
N VAL A 22 -4.17 7.80 7.64
CA VAL A 22 -5.54 7.27 7.58
C VAL A 22 -5.95 7.00 6.13
N GLU A 23 -5.76 7.97 5.23
CA GLU A 23 -6.16 7.88 3.83
C GLU A 23 -5.54 6.70 3.08
N ARG A 24 -4.30 6.31 3.43
CA ARG A 24 -3.58 5.24 2.74
C ARG A 24 -3.67 3.87 3.42
N MET A 25 -3.73 3.84 4.76
CA MET A 25 -3.66 2.57 5.49
C MET A 25 -5.01 2.09 6.00
N LEU A 26 -5.97 2.98 6.30
CA LEU A 26 -7.24 2.57 6.89
C LEU A 26 -8.08 1.79 5.89
N GLY A 27 -8.46 0.57 6.25
CA GLY A 27 -9.25 -0.32 5.39
C GLY A 27 -8.47 -0.91 4.20
N SER A 28 -7.15 -0.70 4.13
CA SER A 28 -6.30 -1.37 3.17
C SER A 28 -5.88 -2.74 3.72
N ASP A 29 -6.07 -3.79 2.91
CA ASP A 29 -5.63 -5.15 3.23
C ASP A 29 -4.40 -5.59 2.42
N GLN A 30 -3.92 -4.73 1.50
CA GLN A 30 -2.85 -5.08 0.52
C GLN A 30 -1.80 -3.98 0.34
N GLY A 31 -1.55 -3.17 1.37
CA GLY A 31 -0.47 -2.19 1.34
C GLY A 31 0.90 -2.78 1.68
N SER A 32 1.94 -1.95 1.50
CA SER A 32 3.31 -2.26 1.91
C SER A 32 3.86 -1.07 2.67
N PHE A 33 3.70 -1.10 3.99
CA PHE A 33 4.06 -0.01 4.89
C PHE A 33 5.04 -0.48 5.97
N GLY A 34 5.75 0.48 6.55
CA GLY A 34 6.62 0.29 7.70
C GLY A 34 6.29 1.28 8.80
N LEU A 35 6.25 0.81 10.04
CA LEU A 35 6.25 1.66 11.23
C LEU A 35 7.64 1.58 11.87
N LEU A 36 8.38 2.69 11.86
CA LEU A 36 9.64 2.79 12.59
C LEU A 36 9.31 2.91 14.08
N LEU A 37 9.78 1.97 14.87
CA LEU A 37 9.56 1.94 16.30
C LEU A 37 10.62 2.76 17.04
N THR A 38 10.33 3.12 18.28
CA THR A 38 11.27 3.75 19.21
C THR A 38 12.53 2.90 19.47
N THR A 39 12.46 1.59 19.24
CA THR A 39 13.62 0.67 19.29
C THR A 39 14.57 0.83 18.10
N GLY A 40 14.12 1.48 17.02
CA GLY A 40 14.83 1.56 15.74
C GLY A 40 14.51 0.41 14.78
N ASP A 41 13.73 -0.59 15.22
CA ASP A 41 13.18 -1.64 14.37
C ASP A 41 12.05 -1.10 13.48
N VAL A 42 11.78 -1.81 12.38
CA VAL A 42 10.67 -1.49 11.48
C VAL A 42 9.64 -2.61 11.54
N LEU A 43 8.43 -2.31 12.02
CA LEU A 43 7.30 -3.23 11.92
C LEU A 43 6.69 -3.13 10.53
N ARG A 44 6.60 -4.26 9.82
CA ARG A 44 5.99 -4.35 8.50
C ARG A 44 4.49 -4.56 8.59
N VAL A 45 3.76 -3.71 7.86
CA VAL A 45 2.32 -3.56 7.99
C VAL A 45 1.68 -3.51 6.61
N ALA A 46 0.65 -4.32 6.40
CA ALA A 46 -0.17 -4.31 5.21
C ALA A 46 -1.29 -3.26 5.28
N GLY A 47 -1.78 -2.95 6.49
CA GLY A 47 -2.72 -1.85 6.68
C GLY A 47 -3.23 -1.68 8.12
N LEU A 48 -4.09 -0.69 8.28
CA LEU A 48 -4.72 -0.28 9.53
C LEU A 48 -6.19 -0.72 9.53
N ARG A 49 -6.61 -1.45 10.56
CA ARG A 49 -7.96 -1.99 10.70
C ARG A 49 -8.84 -1.16 11.63
N ALA A 50 -8.26 -0.62 12.69
CA ALA A 50 -8.97 0.20 13.65
C ALA A 50 -7.99 1.04 14.47
N VAL A 51 -8.51 2.12 15.03
CA VAL A 51 -7.83 2.93 16.03
C VAL A 51 -8.65 2.86 17.31
N HIS A 52 -8.00 2.72 18.45
CA HIS A 52 -8.66 2.74 19.75
C HIS A 52 -8.10 3.89 20.58
N LEU A 53 -8.98 4.76 21.04
CA LEU A 53 -8.66 5.85 21.94
C LEU A 53 -9.13 5.51 23.35
N SER A 54 -8.23 5.56 24.31
CA SER A 54 -8.55 5.50 25.74
C SER A 54 -8.91 6.89 26.27
N SER A 55 -9.71 6.94 27.33
CA SER A 55 -10.05 8.18 28.06
C SER A 55 -8.84 8.97 28.57
N ASP A 56 -7.68 8.34 28.72
CA ASP A 56 -6.42 8.98 29.13
C ASP A 56 -5.56 9.50 27.96
N GLY A 57 -6.06 9.38 26.72
CA GLY A 57 -5.36 9.80 25.51
C GLY A 57 -4.44 8.74 24.90
N THR A 58 -4.37 7.53 25.48
CA THR A 58 -3.62 6.43 24.85
C THR A 58 -4.27 6.02 23.55
N ILE A 59 -3.48 5.91 22.47
CA ILE A 59 -3.93 5.47 21.15
C ILE A 59 -3.30 4.11 20.83
N LEU A 60 -4.15 3.12 20.55
CA LEU A 60 -3.75 1.82 20.03
C LEU A 60 -4.18 1.69 18.57
N LEU A 61 -3.34 1.06 17.76
CA LEU A 61 -3.61 0.77 16.35
C LEU A 61 -3.76 -0.73 16.18
N ASP A 62 -4.89 -1.18 15.65
CA ASP A 62 -5.05 -2.55 15.17
C ASP A 62 -4.61 -2.62 13.72
N LEU A 63 -3.65 -3.49 13.46
CA LEU A 63 -2.92 -3.58 12.20
C LEU A 63 -3.00 -4.99 11.62
N THR A 64 -2.94 -5.05 10.30
CA THR A 64 -2.58 -6.27 9.58
C THR A 64 -1.09 -6.24 9.29
N LEU A 65 -0.33 -7.22 9.80
CA LEU A 65 1.10 -7.37 9.58
C LEU A 65 1.39 -7.94 8.20
N ASP A 66 2.50 -7.50 7.63
CA ASP A 66 3.13 -8.08 6.44
C ASP A 66 4.28 -9.03 6.88
N HIS A 67 4.88 -9.74 5.93
CA HIS A 67 5.98 -10.65 6.16
C HIS A 67 7.23 -9.92 6.67
N ALA A 68 7.93 -10.54 7.62
CA ALA A 68 9.21 -10.03 8.11
C ALA A 68 10.27 -10.02 7.00
N GLY A 69 11.31 -9.20 7.19
CA GLY A 69 12.41 -9.06 6.25
C GLY A 69 12.34 -7.81 5.38
N VAL A 70 13.43 -7.54 4.66
CA VAL A 70 13.62 -6.31 3.89
C VAL A 70 12.65 -6.26 2.70
N PRO A 71 11.89 -5.16 2.50
CA PRO A 71 11.05 -4.97 1.32
C PRO A 71 11.88 -5.01 0.04
N ALA A 72 11.38 -5.66 -1.02
CA ALA A 72 12.11 -5.89 -2.27
C ALA A 72 12.61 -4.60 -2.94
N MET A 73 11.94 -3.48 -2.73
CA MET A 73 12.28 -2.16 -3.30
C MET A 73 12.82 -1.18 -2.25
N ALA A 74 13.23 -1.66 -1.08
CA ALA A 74 13.80 -0.80 -0.06
C ALA A 74 15.12 -0.18 -0.53
N ASP A 75 15.22 1.14 -0.40
CA ASP A 75 16.46 1.87 -0.62
C ASP A 75 17.61 1.31 0.25
N THR A 76 18.84 1.43 -0.24
CA THR A 76 20.04 0.94 0.46
C THR A 76 20.17 1.41 1.91
N ALA A 77 19.73 2.64 2.22
CA ALA A 77 19.74 3.17 3.58
C ALA A 77 18.82 2.39 4.55
N TRP A 78 17.79 1.74 4.00
CA TRP A 78 16.79 0.99 4.76
C TRP A 78 17.15 -0.50 4.91
N GLN A 79 17.98 -1.05 4.03
CA GLN A 79 18.32 -2.48 4.03
C GLN A 79 18.98 -2.98 5.32
N SER A 80 19.70 -2.09 6.03
CA SER A 80 20.38 -2.43 7.30
C SER A 80 19.44 -2.47 8.51
N LYS A 81 18.18 -2.05 8.36
CA LYS A 81 17.21 -2.08 9.45
C LYS A 81 16.76 -3.50 9.76
N HIS A 82 16.37 -3.70 11.01
CA HIS A 82 15.76 -4.94 11.44
C HIS A 82 14.24 -4.87 11.25
N TYR A 83 13.72 -5.76 10.40
CA TYR A 83 12.32 -5.76 9.98
C TYR A 83 11.54 -6.86 10.69
N LEU A 84 10.62 -6.43 11.55
CA LEU A 84 9.64 -7.29 12.21
C LEU A 84 8.40 -7.43 11.32
N GLY A 85 7.71 -8.56 11.40
CA GLY A 85 6.48 -8.81 10.67
C GLY A 85 5.69 -9.92 11.36
N ALA A 86 4.81 -10.59 10.62
CA ALA A 86 4.06 -11.73 11.14
C ALA A 86 5.02 -12.79 11.74
N PRO A 87 4.89 -13.15 13.03
CA PRO A 87 5.85 -14.02 13.72
C PRO A 87 5.78 -15.46 13.23
N VAL A 88 4.62 -15.89 12.73
CA VAL A 88 4.36 -17.20 12.12
C VAL A 88 3.32 -17.05 10.99
N PRO A 89 3.27 -17.99 10.02
CA PRO A 89 2.25 -17.97 8.98
C PRO A 89 0.82 -17.87 9.54
N GLY A 90 0.03 -16.93 9.01
CA GLY A 90 -1.36 -16.70 9.42
C GLY A 90 -1.55 -15.82 10.66
N ALA A 91 -0.52 -15.59 11.49
CA ALA A 91 -0.58 -14.69 12.63
C ALA A 91 -0.33 -13.24 12.21
N VAL A 92 -1.28 -12.67 11.46
CA VAL A 92 -1.13 -11.36 10.81
C VAL A 92 -1.84 -10.21 11.52
N GLN A 93 -2.44 -10.43 12.69
CA GLN A 93 -3.13 -9.36 13.42
C GLN A 93 -2.26 -8.90 14.59
N ALA A 94 -2.08 -7.60 14.73
CA ALA A 94 -1.32 -7.02 15.83
C ALA A 94 -1.96 -5.71 16.32
N THR A 95 -1.79 -5.43 17.60
CA THR A 95 -2.14 -4.15 18.20
C THR A 95 -0.85 -3.47 18.65
N VAL A 96 -0.62 -2.23 18.24
CA VAL A 96 0.55 -1.44 18.65
C VAL A 96 0.13 -0.14 19.33
N ASN A 97 0.89 0.27 20.33
CA ASN A 97 0.72 1.59 20.93
C ASN A 97 1.36 2.65 20.02
N LEU A 98 0.58 3.64 19.58
CA LEU A 98 1.05 4.71 18.69
C LEU A 98 2.23 5.48 19.30
N ALA A 99 2.29 5.61 20.63
CA ALA A 99 3.41 6.29 21.31
C ALA A 99 4.77 5.58 21.12
N GLN A 100 4.77 4.34 20.62
CA GLN A 100 5.99 3.60 20.28
C GLN A 100 6.39 3.74 18.81
N VAL A 101 5.62 4.48 18.01
CA VAL A 101 5.87 4.70 16.58
C VAL A 101 6.48 6.09 16.39
N VAL A 102 7.66 6.14 15.76
CA VAL A 102 8.39 7.37 15.45
C VAL A 102 7.95 7.91 14.09
N CYS A 103 7.86 7.04 13.09
CA CYS A 103 7.38 7.42 11.76
C CYS A 103 6.69 6.24 11.08
N ALA A 104 5.88 6.57 10.09
CA ALA A 104 5.33 5.61 9.16
C ALA A 104 5.87 5.89 7.76
N VAL A 105 6.11 4.84 6.99
CA VAL A 105 6.67 4.91 5.63
C VAL A 105 5.93 3.96 4.71
N GLU A 106 5.84 4.34 3.45
CA GLU A 106 5.29 3.52 2.37
C GLU A 106 6.47 2.95 1.56
N PHE A 107 6.55 1.62 1.44
CA PHE A 107 7.64 0.94 0.72
C PHE A 107 7.34 0.75 -0.77
N GLN A 108 6.08 0.74 -1.15
CA GLN A 108 5.66 0.78 -2.54
C GLN A 108 4.70 1.94 -2.73
N ARG A 109 5.15 2.98 -3.41
CA ARG A 109 4.21 3.89 -4.05
C ARG A 109 3.58 3.08 -5.18
N SER A 110 2.27 2.89 -5.16
CA SER A 110 1.56 2.47 -6.38
C SER A 110 2.03 3.41 -7.48
N GLN A 111 2.84 2.91 -8.42
CA GLN A 111 2.92 3.57 -9.71
C GLN A 111 1.48 3.52 -10.17
N THR A 112 0.82 4.68 -10.23
CA THR A 112 -0.33 4.83 -11.10
C THR A 112 0.09 4.17 -12.39
N VAL A 113 -0.52 3.02 -12.71
CA VAL A 113 -0.31 2.37 -13.99
C VAL A 113 -0.75 3.42 -14.99
N GLY A 114 0.22 4.16 -15.51
CA GLY A 114 0.06 4.83 -16.78
C GLY A 114 -0.44 3.74 -17.70
N ARG A 115 -1.69 3.91 -18.13
CA ARG A 115 -2.39 3.12 -19.15
C ARG A 115 -1.39 2.31 -19.99
N PRO A 116 -1.55 0.99 -20.15
CA PRO A 116 -0.56 0.18 -20.85
C PRO A 116 -0.28 0.81 -22.21
N GLN A 117 0.97 1.21 -22.45
CA GLN A 117 1.46 1.65 -23.76
C GLN A 117 1.27 0.54 -24.82
N GLU A 118 0.99 -0.68 -24.36
CA GLU A 118 0.59 -1.85 -25.16
C GLU A 118 -0.74 -1.66 -25.88
N GLU A 119 -1.71 -0.91 -25.34
CA GLU A 119 -3.03 -0.72 -25.97
C GLU A 119 -2.93 0.23 -27.18
N GLU A 120 -2.07 1.25 -27.09
CA GLU A 120 -1.76 2.18 -28.18
C GLU A 120 -0.90 1.51 -29.27
N ALA A 121 0.06 0.68 -28.88
CA ALA A 121 0.89 -0.10 -29.82
C ALA A 121 0.09 -1.19 -30.56
N MET A 122 -0.83 -1.89 -29.87
CA MET A 122 -1.75 -2.83 -30.52
C MET A 122 -2.72 -2.11 -31.45
N SER A 123 -3.25 -0.95 -31.05
CA SER A 123 -4.16 -0.17 -31.89
C SER A 123 -3.49 0.30 -33.18
N ALA A 124 -2.26 0.81 -33.10
CA ALA A 124 -1.49 1.24 -34.28
C ALA A 124 -1.22 0.07 -35.24
N THR A 125 -0.79 -1.09 -34.71
CA THR A 125 -0.50 -2.28 -35.52
C THR A 125 -1.76 -2.81 -36.22
N VAL A 126 -2.91 -2.79 -35.55
CA VAL A 126 -4.19 -3.24 -36.13
C VAL A 126 -4.68 -2.29 -37.23
N VAL A 127 -4.45 -0.98 -37.09
CA VAL A 127 -4.79 0.01 -38.12
C VAL A 127 -3.90 -0.17 -39.36
N GLU A 128 -2.58 -0.33 -39.18
CA GLU A 128 -1.65 -0.56 -40.30
C GLU A 128 -1.97 -1.85 -41.07
N LEU A 129 -2.31 -2.94 -40.37
CA LEU A 129 -2.68 -4.21 -40.99
C LEU A 129 -3.98 -4.12 -41.79
N ARG A 130 -4.97 -3.35 -41.33
CA ARG A 130 -6.22 -3.13 -42.07
C ARG A 130 -6.00 -2.32 -43.32
N GLN A 131 -5.21 -1.26 -43.22
CA GLN A 131 -4.92 -0.38 -44.35
C GLN A 131 -4.11 -1.11 -45.44
N ALA A 132 -3.15 -1.96 -45.04
CA ALA A 132 -2.43 -2.83 -45.97
C ALA A 132 -3.32 -3.88 -46.67
N ALA A 133 -4.36 -4.38 -45.97
CA ALA A 133 -5.30 -5.34 -46.55
C ALA A 133 -6.27 -4.68 -47.55
N GLU A 134 -6.69 -3.44 -47.29
CA GLU A 134 -7.52 -2.64 -48.20
C GLU A 134 -6.73 -2.31 -49.48
N ASP A 135 -5.49 -1.83 -49.36
CA ASP A 135 -4.60 -1.55 -50.50
C ASP A 135 -4.32 -2.79 -51.38
N ALA A 136 -4.19 -3.97 -50.76
CA ALA A 136 -3.99 -5.22 -51.48
C ALA A 136 -5.24 -5.65 -52.25
N THR A 137 -6.43 -5.37 -51.70
CA THR A 137 -7.72 -5.68 -52.31
C THR A 137 -8.01 -4.75 -53.50
N GLU A 138 -7.67 -3.47 -53.39
CA GLU A 138 -7.79 -2.51 -54.50
C GLU A 138 -6.82 -2.79 -55.65
N ARG A 139 -5.63 -3.33 -55.37
CA ARG A 139 -4.69 -3.72 -56.44
C ARG A 139 -5.11 -4.99 -57.19
N GLN A 140 -5.93 -5.85 -56.59
CA GLN A 140 -6.48 -7.04 -57.25
C GLN A 140 -7.73 -6.76 -58.09
N SER A 141 -8.42 -5.63 -57.88
CA SER A 141 -9.63 -5.28 -58.65
C SER A 141 -9.35 -4.46 -59.92
N VAL A 142 -8.09 -4.11 -60.18
CA VAL A 142 -7.63 -3.31 -61.35
C VAL A 142 -6.78 -4.15 -62.32
N ALA A 143 -6.65 -5.46 -62.11
CA ALA A 143 -6.03 -6.42 -63.04
C ALA A 143 -7.09 -7.31 -63.70
#